data_AF-A0A353K1A5-F1
#
_entry.id   AF-A0A353K1A5-F1
#
_cell.length_a   1.000
_cell.length_b   1.000
_cell.length_c   1.000
_cell.angle_alpha   90.00
_cell.angle_beta   90.00
_cell.angle_gamma   90.00
#
_symmetry.space_group_name_H-M   'P 1'
#
loop_
_entity.id
_entity.type
_entity.pdbx_description
1 polymer ?
#
loop_
_entity_poly.entity_id
_entity_poly.type
_entity_poly.pdbx_seq_one_letter_code
_entity_poly.pdbx_strand_id
1 'polypeptide(L)'
;DADAKAIVDKYVKASAPLLNEVIATTDKDLTHDKSGASILGEWTCEVMAKASGSQIAITNGGGLRTSIKKGNITVGDLYQVMPFDNTLVTMDLKGSDLKANIEHGIDNKEVGWVQISGVMVKYDMNKPEGNRIVEMKL
;
A
#
# COMPACT_ATOMS: atom_id res chain seq x y z
N ASP A 1 -3.79 31.13 -12.85
CA ASP A 1 -2.65 32.02 -12.63
C ASP A 1 -1.55 31.64 -13.62
N ALA A 2 -1.04 32.59 -14.40
CA ALA A 2 -0.09 32.30 -15.49
C ALA A 2 1.34 32.03 -14.96
N ASP A 3 1.72 32.72 -13.88
CA ASP A 3 3.04 32.59 -13.27
C ASP A 3 3.18 31.24 -12.56
N ALA A 4 2.14 30.82 -11.83
CA ALA A 4 2.06 29.49 -11.24
C ALA A 4 2.16 28.39 -12.31
N LYS A 5 1.51 28.57 -13.47
CA LYS A 5 1.59 27.62 -14.58
C LYS A 5 3.01 27.51 -15.14
N ALA A 6 3.70 28.63 -15.35
CA ALA A 6 5.07 28.62 -15.85
C ALA A 6 6.04 27.87 -14.92
N ILE A 7 5.87 28.02 -13.60
CA ILE A 7 6.65 27.28 -12.59
C ILE A 7 6.37 25.78 -12.69
N VAL A 8 5.10 25.37 -12.73
CA VAL A 8 4.71 23.96 -12.83
C VAL A 8 5.25 23.34 -14.12
N ASP A 9 5.06 24.00 -15.27
CA ASP A 9 5.48 23.49 -16.58
C ASP A 9 7.01 23.25 -16.64
N LYS A 10 7.80 24.13 -16.00
CA LYS A 10 9.26 23.96 -15.89
C LYS A 10 9.62 22.63 -15.21
N TYR A 11 9.03 22.36 -14.05
CA TYR A 11 9.34 21.15 -13.28
C TYR A 11 8.78 19.89 -13.92
N VAL A 12 7.56 19.94 -14.47
CA VAL A 12 6.97 18.85 -15.24
C VAL A 12 7.88 18.46 -16.41
N LYS A 13 8.40 19.44 -17.16
CA LYS A 13 9.32 19.17 -18.27
C LYS A 13 10.64 18.58 -17.79
N ALA A 14 11.16 19.04 -16.65
CA ALA A 14 12.41 18.54 -16.09
C ALA A 14 12.30 17.11 -15.56
N SER A 15 11.16 16.74 -14.96
CA SER A 15 10.94 15.41 -14.39
C SER A 15 10.40 14.40 -15.40
N ALA A 16 9.85 14.85 -16.53
CA ALA A 16 9.23 13.99 -17.55
C ALA A 16 10.09 12.81 -18.01
N PRO A 17 11.42 12.92 -18.24
CA PRO A 17 12.23 11.79 -18.68
C PRO A 17 12.22 10.62 -17.68
N LEU A 18 12.22 10.92 -16.38
CA LEU A 18 12.15 9.91 -15.32
C LEU A 18 10.70 9.46 -15.12
N LEU A 19 9.77 10.39 -14.90
CA LEU A 19 8.40 10.03 -14.51
C LEU A 19 7.63 9.28 -15.60
N ASN A 20 7.96 9.48 -16.88
CA ASN A 20 7.29 8.80 -17.99
C ASN A 20 7.97 7.48 -18.38
N GLU A 21 9.05 7.08 -17.72
CA GLU A 21 9.70 5.80 -17.99
C GLU A 21 8.74 4.66 -17.65
N VAL A 22 8.41 3.83 -18.65
CA VAL A 22 7.58 2.64 -18.49
C VAL A 22 8.46 1.51 -17.97
N ILE A 23 8.10 0.98 -16.80
CA ILE A 23 8.89 -0.04 -16.09
C ILE A 23 8.16 -1.39 -16.00
N ALA A 24 6.86 -1.41 -16.21
CA ALA A 24 6.05 -2.62 -16.19
C ALA A 24 4.74 -2.45 -16.96
N THR A 25 3.98 -3.54 -17.08
CA THR A 25 2.61 -3.55 -17.61
C THR A 25 1.72 -4.44 -16.76
N THR A 26 0.44 -4.10 -16.63
CA THR A 26 -0.58 -4.95 -15.99
C THR A 26 -1.80 -5.12 -16.89
N ASP A 27 -2.40 -6.31 -16.90
CA ASP A 27 -3.62 -6.63 -17.68
C ASP A 27 -4.91 -6.25 -16.95
N LYS A 28 -4.82 -5.92 -15.66
CA LYS A 28 -5.93 -5.55 -14.78
C LYS A 28 -5.65 -4.25 -14.03
N ASP A 29 -6.73 -3.62 -13.58
CA ASP A 29 -6.63 -2.50 -12.64
C ASP A 29 -6.15 -3.02 -11.28
N LEU A 30 -5.10 -2.42 -10.73
CA LEU A 30 -4.65 -2.64 -9.36
C LEU A 30 -5.36 -1.62 -8.47
N THR A 31 -6.54 -2.00 -7.99
CA THR A 31 -7.40 -1.12 -7.21
C THR A 31 -6.85 -0.87 -5.81
N HIS A 32 -7.02 0.36 -5.33
CA HIS A 32 -6.74 0.76 -3.96
C HIS A 32 -8.02 1.25 -3.28
N ASP A 33 -8.22 0.83 -2.03
CA ASP A 33 -9.25 1.33 -1.12
C ASP A 33 -8.61 1.63 0.23
N LYS A 34 -8.71 2.88 0.72
CA LYS A 34 -8.21 3.25 2.05
C LYS A 34 -9.04 2.59 3.16
N SER A 35 -10.28 2.21 2.88
CA SER A 35 -11.26 1.74 3.86
C SER A 35 -11.40 0.21 3.89
N GLY A 36 -10.59 -0.51 3.12
CA GLY A 36 -10.66 -1.96 3.01
C GLY A 36 -9.37 -2.59 2.50
N ALA A 37 -9.32 -3.91 2.49
CA ALA A 37 -8.28 -4.64 1.76
C ALA A 37 -8.42 -4.36 0.25
N SER A 38 -7.29 -4.27 -0.44
CA SER A 38 -7.25 -3.88 -1.85
C SER A 38 -6.22 -4.66 -2.65
N ILE A 39 -6.45 -4.84 -3.95
CA ILE A 39 -5.54 -5.58 -4.84
C ILE A 39 -4.14 -4.96 -4.81
N LEU A 40 -4.06 -3.63 -4.90
CA LEU A 40 -2.79 -2.92 -4.86
C LEU A 40 -2.09 -3.07 -3.51
N GLY A 41 -2.84 -3.03 -2.41
CA GLY A 41 -2.27 -3.15 -1.07
C GLY A 41 -1.74 -4.54 -0.76
N GLU A 42 -2.49 -5.58 -1.12
CA GLU A 42 -2.04 -6.98 -1.00
C GLU A 42 -0.79 -7.22 -1.87
N TRP A 43 -0.83 -6.82 -3.15
CA TRP A 43 0.32 -6.94 -4.04
C TRP A 43 1.55 -6.16 -3.54
N THR A 44 1.36 -4.97 -2.99
CA THR A 44 2.46 -4.19 -2.40
C THR A 44 3.11 -4.97 -1.24
N CYS A 45 2.30 -5.56 -0.36
CA CYS A 45 2.82 -6.39 0.73
C CYS A 45 3.54 -7.63 0.21
N GLU A 46 3.00 -8.31 -0.82
CA GLU A 46 3.69 -9.45 -1.44
C GLU A 46 5.08 -9.07 -1.97
N VAL A 47 5.19 -7.93 -2.65
CA VAL A 47 6.46 -7.40 -3.15
C VAL A 47 7.41 -7.09 -2.00
N MET A 48 6.92 -6.46 -0.92
CA MET A 48 7.71 -6.18 0.28
C MET A 48 8.25 -7.46 0.92
N ALA A 49 7.39 -8.45 1.16
CA ALA A 49 7.76 -9.74 1.74
C ALA A 49 8.79 -10.48 0.88
N LYS A 50 8.60 -10.48 -0.45
CA LYS A 50 9.54 -11.09 -1.39
C LYS A 50 10.89 -10.37 -1.40
N ALA A 51 10.90 -9.04 -1.39
CA ALA A 51 12.11 -8.24 -1.42
C ALA A 51 12.93 -8.38 -0.12
N SER A 52 12.27 -8.55 1.03
CA SER A 52 12.91 -8.72 2.33
C SER A 52 13.22 -10.17 2.72
N GLY A 53 12.60 -11.15 2.06
CA GLY A 53 12.63 -12.55 2.49
C GLY A 53 11.82 -12.83 3.76
N SER A 54 10.87 -11.94 4.11
CA SER A 54 10.02 -12.09 5.30
C SER A 54 8.80 -12.97 5.03
N GLN A 55 8.27 -13.63 6.06
CA GLN A 55 7.08 -14.49 5.95
C GLN A 55 5.80 -13.69 5.73
N ILE A 56 5.73 -12.50 6.35
CA ILE A 56 4.58 -11.61 6.35
C ILE A 56 5.07 -10.19 6.07
N ALA A 57 4.29 -9.43 5.32
CA ALA A 57 4.46 -7.99 5.21
C ALA A 57 3.14 -7.29 5.53
N ILE A 58 3.27 -6.08 6.07
CA ILE A 58 2.15 -5.22 6.45
C ILE A 58 2.44 -3.79 6.00
N THR A 59 1.41 -3.07 5.58
CA THR A 59 1.47 -1.62 5.40
C THR A 59 0.10 -1.00 5.68
N ASN A 60 0.06 0.27 6.06
CA ASN A 60 -1.19 0.96 6.30
C ASN A 60 -1.80 1.43 4.97
N GLY A 61 -3.10 1.19 4.77
CA GLY A 61 -3.79 1.53 3.51
C GLY A 61 -3.69 3.02 3.15
N GLY A 62 -3.65 3.92 4.14
CA GLY A 62 -3.50 5.36 3.89
C GLY A 62 -2.13 5.78 3.33
N GLY A 63 -1.12 4.92 3.40
CA GLY A 63 0.19 5.12 2.79
C GLY A 63 0.15 4.96 1.26
N LEU A 64 -0.83 4.23 0.74
CA LEU A 64 -1.09 4.07 -0.70
C LEU A 64 -2.14 5.11 -1.11
N ARG A 65 -1.90 5.85 -2.20
CA ARG A 65 -2.68 7.07 -2.49
C ARG A 65 -3.56 7.01 -3.71
N THR A 66 -3.29 6.10 -4.64
CA THR A 66 -4.09 5.94 -5.85
C THR A 66 -4.06 4.50 -6.35
N SER A 67 -4.99 4.16 -7.23
CA SER A 67 -4.99 2.89 -7.97
C SER A 67 -4.07 2.99 -9.20
N ILE A 68 -3.60 1.85 -9.70
CA ILE A 68 -2.92 1.76 -11.01
C ILE A 68 -3.91 1.17 -12.02
N LYS A 69 -4.02 1.81 -13.19
CA LYS A 69 -4.87 1.31 -14.28
C LYS A 69 -4.18 0.22 -15.08
N LYS A 70 -4.98 -0.65 -15.70
CA LYS A 70 -4.48 -1.59 -16.70
C LYS A 70 -3.69 -0.87 -17.81
N GLY A 71 -2.62 -1.50 -18.29
CA GLY A 71 -1.71 -0.95 -19.29
C GLY A 71 -0.30 -0.74 -18.76
N ASN A 72 0.38 0.27 -19.30
CA ASN A 72 1.74 0.63 -18.90
C ASN A 72 1.76 1.22 -17.49
N ILE A 73 2.75 0.81 -16.71
CA ILE A 73 3.06 1.36 -15.39
C ILE A 73 4.36 2.16 -15.53
N THR A 74 4.30 3.43 -15.18
CA THR A 74 5.45 4.33 -15.21
C THR A 74 6.06 4.54 -13.82
N VAL A 75 7.28 5.06 -13.77
CA VAL A 75 7.89 5.53 -12.52
C VAL A 75 7.00 6.58 -11.83
N GLY A 76 6.37 7.46 -12.60
CA GLY A 76 5.44 8.46 -12.09
C GLY A 76 4.18 7.86 -11.45
N ASP A 77 3.69 6.73 -11.95
CA ASP A 77 2.58 6.01 -11.32
C ASP A 77 2.98 5.49 -9.94
N LEU A 78 4.19 4.92 -9.81
CA LEU A 78 4.68 4.45 -8.51
C LEU A 78 4.88 5.59 -7.51
N TYR A 79 5.39 6.74 -7.95
CA TYR A 79 5.47 7.94 -7.10
C TYR A 79 4.09 8.44 -6.66
N GLN A 80 3.07 8.33 -7.52
CA GLN A 80 1.70 8.69 -7.12
C GLN A 80 1.12 7.68 -6.13
N VAL A 81 1.45 6.40 -6.25
CA VAL A 81 0.96 5.35 -5.33
C VAL A 81 1.61 5.48 -3.95
N MET A 82 2.94 5.60 -3.88
CA MET A 82 3.72 5.71 -2.64
C MET A 82 4.56 7.01 -2.65
N PRO A 83 3.94 8.18 -2.40
CA PRO A 83 4.63 9.47 -2.50
C PRO A 83 5.46 9.83 -1.25
N PHE A 84 5.61 8.90 -0.31
CA PHE A 84 6.33 9.13 0.94
C PHE A 84 7.70 8.46 0.89
N ASP A 85 8.70 9.08 1.53
CA ASP A 85 10.05 8.53 1.67
C ASP A 85 10.13 7.40 2.73
N ASN A 86 9.11 6.53 2.77
CA ASN A 86 9.07 5.35 3.62
C ASN A 86 10.13 4.34 3.15
N THR A 87 10.79 3.69 4.10
CA THR A 87 11.79 2.65 3.81
C THR A 87 11.25 1.27 4.16
N LEU A 88 11.77 0.23 3.50
CA LEU A 88 11.48 -1.16 3.84
C LEU A 88 12.25 -1.55 5.10
N VAL A 89 11.54 -1.99 6.14
CA VAL A 89 12.11 -2.39 7.43
C VAL A 89 11.67 -3.82 7.77
N THR A 90 12.60 -4.62 8.29
CA THR A 90 12.34 -5.99 8.75
C THR A 90 12.53 -6.11 10.25
N MET A 91 11.69 -6.91 10.90
CA MET A 91 11.82 -7.23 12.33
C MET A 91 11.15 -8.57 12.65
N ASP A 92 11.60 -9.22 13.72
CA ASP A 92 10.93 -10.37 14.29
C ASP A 92 9.84 -9.92 15.26
N LEU A 93 8.61 -10.43 15.10
CA LEU A 93 7.47 -10.13 15.96
C LEU A 93 6.93 -11.41 16.60
N LYS A 94 6.48 -11.30 17.86
CA LYS A 94 5.63 -12.34 18.44
C LYS A 94 4.29 -12.35 17.70
N GLY A 95 3.68 -13.52 17.56
CA GLY A 95 2.34 -13.64 16.97
C GLY A 95 1.28 -12.79 17.68
N SER A 96 1.43 -12.55 18.99
CA SER A 96 0.56 -11.65 19.76
C SER A 96 0.67 -10.19 19.31
N ASP A 97 1.88 -9.73 19.04
CA ASP A 97 2.16 -8.34 18.68
C ASP A 97 1.74 -8.08 17.23
N LEU A 98 1.97 -9.06 16.35
CA LEU A 98 1.43 -9.07 14.99
C LEU A 98 -0.10 -9.00 15.02
N LYS A 99 -0.77 -9.84 15.82
CA LYS A 99 -2.23 -9.83 15.93
C LYS A 99 -2.73 -8.46 16.41
N ALA A 100 -2.12 -7.89 17.44
CA ALA A 100 -2.50 -6.58 17.95
C ALA A 100 -2.33 -5.47 16.91
N ASN A 101 -1.28 -5.54 16.09
CA ASN A 101 -1.05 -4.60 15.01
C ASN A 101 -2.13 -4.70 13.91
N ILE A 102 -2.47 -5.92 13.48
CA ILE A 102 -3.52 -6.13 12.47
C ILE A 102 -4.89 -5.69 13.02
N GLU A 103 -5.22 -6.04 14.27
CA GLU A 103 -6.46 -5.56 14.94
C GLU A 103 -6.58 -4.04 14.90
N HIS A 104 -5.49 -3.33 15.24
CA HIS A 104 -5.46 -1.87 15.23
C HIS A 104 -5.70 -1.26 13.85
N GLY A 105 -5.34 -1.98 12.78
CA GLY A 105 -5.50 -1.51 11.41
C GLY A 105 -6.81 -1.92 10.73
N ILE A 106 -7.61 -2.81 11.31
CA ILE A 106 -8.95 -3.14 10.79
C ILE A 106 -9.88 -1.93 11.03
N ASP A 107 -10.47 -1.39 9.96
CA ASP A 107 -11.38 -0.21 9.97
C ASP A 107 -10.77 1.06 10.59
N ASN A 108 -9.44 1.19 10.55
CA ASN A 108 -8.78 2.37 11.07
C ASN A 108 -8.89 3.53 10.05
N LYS A 109 -9.67 4.55 10.38
CA LYS A 109 -9.96 5.69 9.49
C LYS A 109 -8.81 6.70 9.42
N GLU A 110 -7.99 6.76 10.47
CA GLU A 110 -6.86 7.69 10.55
C GLU A 110 -5.75 7.23 9.60
N VAL A 111 -5.21 6.04 9.84
CA VAL A 111 -4.07 5.50 9.08
C VAL A 111 -4.47 4.71 7.83
N GLY A 112 -5.74 4.32 7.71
CA GLY A 112 -6.29 3.47 6.65
C GLY A 112 -6.21 1.98 6.98
N TRP A 113 -7.07 1.20 6.33
CA TRP A 113 -7.20 -0.24 6.54
C TRP A 113 -5.87 -0.96 6.31
N VAL A 114 -5.50 -1.88 7.21
CA VAL A 114 -4.24 -2.64 7.11
C VAL A 114 -4.21 -3.51 5.85
N GLN A 115 -3.16 -3.38 5.07
CA GLN A 115 -2.86 -4.27 3.94
C GLN A 115 -1.83 -5.29 4.42
N ILE A 116 -1.99 -6.55 4.02
CA ILE A 116 -1.20 -7.68 4.51
C ILE A 116 -0.90 -8.66 3.38
N SER A 117 0.19 -9.43 3.52
CA SER A 117 0.46 -10.64 2.74
C SER A 117 1.07 -11.72 3.63
N GLY A 118 0.92 -13.00 3.26
CA GLY A 118 1.55 -14.12 3.98
C GLY A 118 0.86 -14.55 5.27
N VAL A 119 -0.31 -13.98 5.58
CA VAL A 119 -1.18 -14.42 6.69
C VAL A 119 -2.64 -14.27 6.30
N MET A 120 -3.43 -15.32 6.54
CA MET A 120 -4.88 -15.30 6.45
C MET A 120 -5.46 -14.78 7.76
N VAL A 121 -6.32 -13.76 7.67
CA VAL A 121 -7.03 -13.17 8.81
C VAL A 121 -8.52 -13.29 8.57
N LYS A 122 -9.25 -13.93 9.50
CA LYS A 122 -10.71 -13.84 9.56
C LYS A 122 -11.09 -12.92 10.71
N TYR A 123 -12.00 -12.00 10.44
CA TYR A 123 -12.47 -11.01 11.39
C TYR A 123 -14.00 -10.90 11.39
N ASP A 124 -14.55 -10.42 12.50
CA ASP A 124 -15.98 -10.14 12.70
C ASP A 124 -16.15 -8.66 13.07
N MET A 125 -16.77 -7.89 12.16
CA MET A 125 -16.99 -6.46 12.34
C MET A 125 -18.01 -6.13 13.44
N ASN A 126 -18.76 -7.11 13.95
CA ASN A 126 -19.68 -6.92 15.07
C ASN A 126 -18.98 -6.97 16.43
N LYS A 127 -17.72 -7.39 16.49
CA LYS A 127 -16.93 -7.38 17.72
C LYS A 127 -16.33 -6.00 17.99
N PRO A 128 -16.07 -5.67 19.27
CA PRO A 128 -15.40 -4.42 19.62
C PRO A 128 -14.06 -4.27 18.90
N GLU A 129 -13.69 -3.03 18.60
CA GLU A 129 -12.36 -2.68 18.10
C GLU A 129 -11.27 -3.29 18.99
N GLY A 130 -10.18 -3.76 18.38
CA GLY A 130 -9.13 -4.50 19.08
C GLY A 130 -9.43 -5.98 19.35
N ASN A 131 -10.65 -6.46 19.06
CA ASN A 131 -11.07 -7.84 19.29
C ASN A 131 -11.87 -8.43 18.10
N ARG A 132 -11.62 -7.95 16.87
CA ARG A 132 -12.34 -8.37 15.67
C ARG A 132 -11.82 -9.67 15.08
N ILE A 133 -10.54 -9.99 15.25
CA ILE A 133 -9.90 -11.17 14.68
C ILE A 133 -10.36 -12.44 15.41
N VAL A 134 -11.01 -13.32 14.65
CA VAL A 134 -11.49 -14.63 15.12
C VAL A 134 -10.56 -15.77 14.73
N GLU A 135 -9.73 -15.59 13.70
CA GLU A 135 -8.77 -16.60 13.24
C GLU A 135 -7.58 -15.94 12.53
N MET A 136 -6.36 -16.42 12.80
CA MET A 136 -5.14 -16.08 12.06
C MET A 136 -4.35 -17.34 11.75
N LYS A 137 -3.94 -17.48 10.48
CA LYS A 137 -3.18 -18.63 9.97
C LYS A 137 -2.11 -18.18 8.97
N LEU A 138 -0.95 -18.81 9.03
CA LEU A 138 0.07 -18.75 7.97
C LEU A 138 -0.32 -19.70 6.83
#